data_AF-A0AAU9LD51-F1
#
_entry.id   AF-A0AAU9LD51-F1
#
_cell.length_a   1.000
_cell.length_b   1.000
_cell.length_c   1.000
_cell.angle_alpha   90.00
_cell.angle_beta   90.00
_cell.angle_gamma   90.00
#
_symmetry.space_group_name_H-M   'P 1'
#
loop_
_entity.id
_entity.type
_entity.pdbx_description
1 polymer ?
#
loop_
_entity_poly.entity_id
_entity_poly.type
_entity_poly.pdbx_seq_one_letter_code
_entity_poly.pdbx_strand_id
1 'polypeptide(L)'
;MTVAQVKLHLMHHWPENVPSTKDIKTIRLICMGRGILQDTQSLEAAAVPIFATHPTPINVSVNYKPQPTMREAIRGHTATKTVEAAGCGCVLC
;
A
#
# COMPACT_ATOMS: atom_id res chain seq x y z
N MET A 1 -2.89 -7.86 -16.03
CA MET A 1 -1.83 -8.14 -15.03
C MET A 1 -2.34 -7.75 -13.65
N THR A 2 -2.17 -8.59 -12.62
CA THR A 2 -2.59 -8.29 -11.24
C THR A 2 -1.47 -7.62 -10.44
N VAL A 3 -1.84 -6.96 -9.34
CA VAL A 3 -0.86 -6.36 -8.42
C VAL A 3 0.05 -7.44 -7.82
N ALA A 4 -0.47 -8.64 -7.51
CA ALA A 4 0.34 -9.77 -7.05
C ALA A 4 1.42 -10.18 -8.08
N GLN A 5 1.07 -10.20 -9.38
CA GLN A 5 2.02 -10.50 -10.45
C GLN A 5 3.11 -9.43 -10.56
N VAL A 6 2.76 -8.15 -10.36
CA VAL A 6 3.74 -7.05 -10.32
C VAL A 6 4.71 -7.22 -9.15
N LYS A 7 4.22 -7.58 -7.96
CA LYS A 7 5.08 -7.85 -6.80
C LYS A 7 6.04 -9.01 -7.06
N LEU A 8 5.57 -10.11 -7.66
CA LEU A 8 6.44 -11.21 -8.07
C LEU A 8 7.52 -10.74 -9.04
N HIS A 9 7.14 -9.98 -10.06
CA HIS A 9 8.08 -9.45 -11.03
C HIS A 9 9.13 -8.54 -10.38
N LEU A 10 8.72 -7.70 -9.41
CA LEU A 10 9.62 -6.88 -8.61
C LEU A 10 10.60 -7.72 -7.79
N MET A 11 10.14 -8.80 -7.15
CA MET A 11 11.02 -9.70 -6.39
C MET A 11 12.07 -10.38 -7.28
N HIS A 12 11.73 -10.72 -8.53
CA HIS A 12 12.69 -11.27 -9.49
C HIS A 12 13.75 -10.26 -9.97
N HIS A 13 13.44 -8.97 -9.93
CA HIS A 13 14.33 -7.89 -10.35
C HIS A 13 14.73 -6.99 -9.18
N TRP A 14 14.87 -7.59 -7.99
CA TRP A 14 15.16 -6.84 -6.79
C TRP A 14 16.55 -6.17 -6.90
N PRO A 15 16.68 -4.89 -6.51
CA PRO A 15 17.96 -4.19 -6.61
C PRO A 15 19.01 -4.80 -5.66
N GLU A 16 20.24 -4.96 -6.15
CA GLU A 16 21.33 -5.67 -5.45
C GLU A 16 21.75 -4.98 -4.14
N ASN A 17 21.56 -3.67 -4.05
CA ASN A 17 21.98 -2.85 -2.91
C ASN A 17 20.85 -2.61 -1.89
N VAL A 18 19.70 -3.26 -2.02
CA VAL A 18 18.58 -3.16 -1.08
C VAL A 18 18.37 -4.52 -0.43
N PRO A 19 18.23 -4.60 0.91
CA PRO A 19 17.89 -5.86 1.58
C PRO A 19 16.69 -6.52 0.91
N SER A 20 16.87 -7.76 0.46
CA SER A 20 15.80 -8.52 -0.18
C SER A 20 14.79 -9.00 0.87
N THR A 21 13.55 -9.19 0.44
CA THR A 21 12.53 -9.87 1.22
C THR A 21 12.22 -11.24 0.64
N LYS A 22 12.07 -12.25 1.50
CA LYS A 22 11.70 -13.61 1.10
C LYS A 22 10.20 -13.81 0.94
N ASP A 23 9.39 -12.94 1.54
CA ASP A 23 7.94 -13.06 1.55
C ASP A 23 7.30 -11.87 0.83
N ILE A 24 6.61 -12.17 -0.27
CA ILE A 24 5.85 -11.21 -1.07
C ILE A 24 4.82 -10.42 -0.25
N LYS A 25 4.30 -10.99 0.84
CA LYS A 25 3.30 -10.34 1.72
C LYS A 25 3.88 -9.15 2.48
N THR A 26 5.21 -9.07 2.60
CA THR A 26 5.89 -7.93 3.23
C THR A 26 5.92 -6.70 2.32
N ILE A 27 5.70 -6.88 1.01
CA ILE A 27 5.74 -5.81 0.01
C ILE A 27 4.37 -5.15 -0.08
N ARG A 28 4.33 -3.82 0.07
CA ARG A 28 3.16 -2.99 -0.21
C ARG A 28 3.50 -2.06 -1.37
N LEU A 29 2.67 -2.10 -2.41
CA LEU A 29 2.74 -1.15 -3.52
C LEU A 29 1.76 0.00 -3.24
N ILE A 30 2.24 1.23 -3.30
CA ILE A 30 1.48 2.43 -2.93
C ILE A 30 1.47 3.39 -4.12
N CYS A 31 0.30 3.63 -4.68
CA CYS A 31 0.11 4.64 -5.71
C CYS A 31 -0.40 5.93 -5.05
N MET A 32 0.25 7.05 -5.34
CA MET A 32 -0.19 8.36 -4.85
C MET A 32 -1.63 8.64 -5.32
N GLY A 33 -2.47 9.12 -4.40
CA GLY A 33 -3.90 9.35 -4.65
C GLY A 33 -4.78 8.09 -4.70
N ARG A 34 -4.21 6.88 -4.60
CA ARG A 34 -4.95 5.60 -4.53
C ARG A 34 -4.67 4.78 -3.27
N GLY A 35 -3.55 5.03 -2.60
CA GLY A 35 -3.14 4.29 -1.40
C GLY A 35 -2.52 2.93 -1.74
N ILE A 36 -2.71 1.95 -0.84
CA ILE A 36 -2.13 0.60 -0.97
C ILE A 36 -2.91 -0.21 -2.01
N LEU A 37 -2.21 -0.70 -3.03
CA LEU A 37 -2.76 -1.55 -4.07
C LEU A 37 -3.00 -2.98 -3.54
N GLN A 38 -4.18 -3.54 -3.83
CA GLN A 38 -4.59 -4.86 -3.36
C GLN A 38 -4.13 -5.96 -4.31
N ASP A 39 -3.61 -7.06 -3.77
CA ASP A 39 -3.00 -8.14 -4.58
C ASP A 39 -3.94 -8.78 -5.60
N THR A 40 -5.23 -8.89 -5.25
CA THR A 40 -6.25 -9.53 -6.08
C THR A 40 -6.75 -8.64 -7.21
N GLN A 41 -6.48 -7.33 -7.18
CA GLN A 41 -6.98 -6.41 -8.20
C GLN A 41 -6.06 -6.38 -9.42
N SER A 42 -6.64 -6.12 -10.59
CA SER A 42 -5.89 -5.83 -11.80
C SER A 42 -5.30 -4.42 -11.76
N LEU A 43 -4.28 -4.13 -12.57
CA LEU A 43 -3.74 -2.77 -12.68
C LEU A 43 -4.77 -1.76 -13.19
N GLU A 44 -5.67 -2.18 -14.07
CA GLU A 44 -6.76 -1.33 -14.56
C GLU A 44 -7.75 -1.03 -13.43
N ALA A 45 -8.13 -2.04 -12.63
CA ALA A 45 -9.00 -1.88 -11.47
C ALA A 45 -8.36 -1.04 -10.35
N ALA A 46 -7.02 -1.08 -10.23
CA ALA A 46 -6.28 -0.22 -9.32
C ALA A 46 -6.33 1.27 -9.69
N ALA A 47 -6.82 1.60 -10.89
CA ALA A 47 -6.94 2.95 -11.43
C ALA A 47 -5.63 3.76 -11.30
N VAL A 48 -4.49 3.09 -11.54
CA VAL A 48 -3.17 3.73 -11.61
C VAL A 48 -3.19 4.70 -12.78
N PRO A 49 -2.92 5.99 -12.57
CA PRO A 49 -2.87 6.97 -13.65
C PRO A 49 -1.90 6.53 -14.75
N ILE A 50 -2.25 6.82 -16.01
CA ILE A 50 -1.37 6.58 -17.16
C ILE A 50 -1.17 7.94 -17.83
N PHE A 51 0.10 8.35 -17.96
CA PHE A 51 0.47 9.56 -18.66
C PHE A 51 1.22 9.18 -19.94
N ALA A 52 0.96 9.88 -21.04
CA ALA A 52 1.61 9.60 -22.32
C ALA A 52 3.11 9.94 -22.32
N THR A 53 3.55 10.79 -21.38
CA THR A 53 4.92 11.34 -21.36
C THR A 53 5.84 10.66 -20.35
N HIS A 54 5.30 9.98 -19.34
CA HIS A 54 6.09 9.36 -18.27
C HIS A 54 5.32 8.26 -17.55
N PRO A 55 6.02 7.24 -17.02
CA PRO A 55 5.39 6.24 -16.17
C PRO A 55 4.97 6.83 -14.82
N THR A 56 3.86 6.36 -14.27
CA THR A 56 3.42 6.74 -12.93
C THR A 56 4.30 6.06 -11.87
N PRO A 57 4.93 6.82 -10.97
CA PRO A 57 5.74 6.24 -9.92
C PRO A 57 4.89 5.49 -8.89
N ILE A 58 5.34 4.30 -8.52
CA ILE A 58 4.74 3.48 -7.45
C ILE A 58 5.74 3.39 -6.31
N ASN A 59 5.33 3.80 -5.11
CA ASN A 59 6.14 3.66 -3.92
C ASN A 59 6.12 2.21 -3.44
N VAL A 60 7.28 1.70 -3.06
CA VAL A 60 7.44 0.34 -2.52
C VAL A 60 7.78 0.45 -1.04
N SER A 61 6.97 -0.18 -0.19
CA SER A 61 7.25 -0.33 1.24
C SER A 61 7.46 -1.80 1.55
N VAL A 62 8.50 -2.12 2.33
CA VAL A 62 8.81 -3.48 2.78
C VAL A 62 8.69 -3.53 4.28
N ASN A 63 7.72 -4.30 4.79
CA ASN A 63 7.52 -4.50 6.21
C ASN A 63 8.10 -5.84 6.66
N TYR A 64 9.25 -5.80 7.32
CA TYR A 64 9.94 -6.99 7.83
C TYR A 64 9.33 -7.56 9.12
N LYS A 65 8.33 -6.90 9.72
CA LYS A 65 7.60 -7.42 10.87
C LYS A 65 6.31 -8.10 10.40
N PRO A 66 6.01 -9.35 10.80
CA PRO A 66 4.71 -9.93 10.54
C PRO A 66 3.65 -9.12 11.28
N GLN A 67 2.83 -8.36 10.56
CA GLN A 67 1.67 -7.71 11.15
C GLN A 67 0.50 -8.71 11.14
N PRO A 68 -0.16 -8.99 12.28
CA PRO A 68 -1.44 -9.68 12.26
C PRO A 68 -2.41 -8.83 11.45
N THR A 69 -3.03 -9.42 10.43
CA THR A 69 -4.02 -8.74 9.58
C THR A 69 -5.30 -8.52 10.39
N MET A 70 -5.43 -7.40 11.10
CA MET A 70 -6.71 -7.04 11.73
C MET A 70 -7.52 -6.19 10.75
N ARG A 71 -8.47 -6.84 10.06
CA ARG A 71 -9.64 -6.17 9.47
C ARG A 71 -10.73 -6.20 10.53
N GLU A 72 -10.97 -5.07 11.20
CA GLU A 72 -12.26 -4.83 11.82
C GLU A 72 -12.82 -3.51 11.33
N ALA A 73 -13.93 -3.61 10.59
CA ALA A 73 -14.74 -2.50 10.18
C ALA A 73 -15.34 -1.85 11.44
N ILE A 74 -14.87 -0.65 11.79
CA ILE A 74 -15.53 0.18 12.80
C ILE A 74 -16.88 0.62 12.21
N ARG A 75 -17.93 -0.08 12.64
CA ARG A 75 -19.33 0.29 12.44
C ARG A 75 -19.57 1.59 13.21
N GLY A 76 -19.44 2.72 12.52
CA GLY A 76 -19.65 4.05 13.09
C GLY A 76 -21.08 4.21 13.63
N HIS A 77 -21.17 4.36 14.95
CA HIS A 77 -22.26 5.10 15.58
C HIS A 77 -21.95 6.60 15.49
N THR A 78 -22.97 7.35 15.11
CA THR A 78 -23.06 8.82 15.04
C THR A 78 -22.70 9.52 16.35
N ALA A 79 -21.90 10.60 16.28
CA ALA A 79 -22.12 11.84 17.02
C ALA A 79 -21.13 12.94 16.58
N THR A 80 -21.69 14.04 16.09
CA THR A 80 -21.03 15.35 15.88
C THR A 80 -20.56 15.97 17.19
N LYS A 81 -19.33 16.53 17.23
CA LYS A 81 -18.99 17.83 17.83
C LYS A 81 -17.55 18.27 17.52
N THR A 82 -17.44 19.54 17.14
CA THR A 82 -16.26 20.39 16.84
C THR A 82 -15.29 20.55 18.02
N VAL A 83 -13.97 20.69 17.78
CA VAL A 83 -13.04 21.81 18.15
C VAL A 83 -11.59 21.45 17.70
N GLU A 84 -10.82 22.50 17.41
CA GLU A 84 -9.53 22.64 16.72
C GLU A 84 -8.27 22.01 17.36
N ALA A 85 -7.31 21.73 16.48
CA ALA A 85 -5.85 21.68 16.58
C ALA A 85 -5.16 21.32 17.92
N ALA A 86 -4.48 20.17 17.95
CA ALA A 86 -3.03 20.01 18.12
C ALA A 86 -2.72 18.57 18.53
N GLY A 87 -2.00 17.83 17.68
CA GLY A 87 -1.46 16.52 18.04
C GLY A 87 -1.35 15.59 16.84
N CYS A 88 -0.12 15.43 16.33
CA CYS A 88 0.22 14.29 15.49
C CYS A 88 0.15 13.03 16.36
N GLY A 89 -1.02 12.39 16.40
CA GLY A 89 -1.27 11.19 17.18
C GLY A 89 -1.36 9.96 16.29
N CYS A 90 -0.22 9.46 15.81
CA CYS A 90 -0.17 8.10 15.25
C CYS A 90 -0.24 7.10 16.42
N VAL A 91 -1.44 6.63 16.76
CA VAL A 91 -1.59 5.45 17.62
C VAL A 91 -1.66 4.22 16.70
N LEU A 92 -0.63 3.39 16.77
CA LEU A 92 -0.67 2.01 16.29
C LEU A 92 -1.48 1.21 17.32
N CYS A 93 -2.70 0.82 16.96
CA CYS A 93 -3.40 -0.32 17.56
C CYS A 93 -3.67 -1.34 16.44
#